data_AF-D2EDL0-F1
#
_entry.id   AF-D2EDL0-F1
#
_cell.length_a   1.000
_cell.length_b   1.000
_cell.length_c   1.000
_cell.angle_alpha   90.00
_cell.angle_beta   90.00
_cell.angle_gamma   90.00
#
_symmetry.space_group_name_H-M   'P 1'
#
loop_
_entity.id
_entity.type
_entity.pdbx_description
1 polymer ?
#
loop_
_entity_poly.entity_id
_entity_poly.type
_entity_poly.pdbx_seq_one_letter_code
_entity_poly.pdbx_strand_id
1 'polypeptide(L)'
;MPVQPMKSIAAVALSSAHLTVPQIMGAGIAVAAILLFLGATGLMTRLYRVLPLPVVRGVQLFQGLSFAFTAVKYIRYDQDFSRSSSASTSVERPLLGLDGLLLALAALLFILLATGAGDDDDSAINGADGRAATRRRSCGRVPAALIVFALGLVLCFVRDPSIFRGLCFGPAPLGLVKITWEDFKIGFWQAAVPQLPLSVLNSVIAVCKLSSDLFPEQAELSPARVSVSVGLMNLVGCWFGA
;
A
#
# COMPACT_ATOMS: atom_id res chain seq x y z
N MET A 1 -14.00 8.84 3.27
CA MET A 1 -14.04 7.50 2.64
C MET A 1 -12.62 7.00 2.48
N PRO A 2 -12.29 5.78 2.96
CA PRO A 2 -10.96 5.20 2.74
C PRO A 2 -10.79 4.82 1.27
N VAL A 3 -9.91 5.53 0.58
CA VAL A 3 -9.45 5.18 -0.77
C VAL A 3 -8.39 4.10 -0.61
N GLN A 4 -8.62 2.86 -1.07
CA GLN A 4 -7.57 1.84 -1.01
C GLN A 4 -6.54 2.12 -2.11
N PRO A 5 -5.26 2.37 -1.79
CA PRO A 5 -4.23 2.38 -2.82
C PRO A 5 -4.12 0.95 -3.40
N MET A 6 -4.16 0.81 -4.74
CA MET A 6 -4.13 -0.47 -5.45
C MET A 6 -2.75 -1.13 -5.40
N LYS A 7 -2.37 -1.60 -4.21
CA LYS A 7 -0.99 -2.01 -3.92
C LYS A 7 -0.47 -3.15 -4.79
N SER A 8 -1.33 -4.06 -5.24
CA SER A 8 -0.91 -5.19 -6.10
C SER A 8 -0.82 -4.78 -7.57
N ILE A 9 -1.68 -3.90 -8.10
CA ILE A 9 -1.48 -3.33 -9.44
C ILE A 9 -0.18 -2.54 -9.52
N ALA A 10 0.10 -1.67 -8.53
CA ALA A 10 1.35 -0.93 -8.46
C ALA A 10 2.57 -1.85 -8.31
N ALA A 11 2.47 -2.91 -7.49
CA ALA A 11 3.54 -3.89 -7.33
C ALA A 11 3.78 -4.70 -8.61
N VAL A 12 2.73 -5.18 -9.28
CA VAL A 12 2.83 -5.96 -10.53
C VAL A 12 3.45 -5.13 -11.65
N ALA A 13 3.03 -3.87 -11.78
CA ALA A 13 3.61 -2.92 -12.72
C ALA A 13 5.11 -2.66 -12.43
N LEU A 14 5.53 -2.75 -11.16
CA LEU A 14 6.90 -2.47 -10.73
C LEU A 14 7.81 -3.70 -10.69
N SER A 15 7.27 -4.90 -10.45
CA SER A 15 8.08 -6.07 -10.07
C SER A 15 8.30 -7.11 -11.16
N SER A 16 7.38 -7.30 -12.10
CA SER A 16 7.35 -8.57 -12.86
C SER A 16 6.84 -8.50 -14.29
N ALA A 17 6.07 -7.48 -14.66
CA ALA A 17 5.64 -7.29 -16.05
C ALA A 17 5.70 -5.79 -16.37
N HIS A 18 6.39 -5.42 -17.47
CA HIS A 18 6.24 -4.09 -18.06
C HIS A 18 4.80 -3.96 -18.58
N LEU A 19 3.83 -3.74 -17.69
CA LEU A 19 2.48 -3.42 -18.09
C LEU A 19 2.46 -1.98 -18.57
N THR A 20 1.93 -1.77 -19.76
CA THR A 20 1.77 -0.41 -20.30
C THR A 20 0.69 0.33 -19.50
N VAL A 21 0.73 1.66 -19.50
CA VAL A 21 -0.30 2.49 -18.85
C VAL A 21 -1.73 2.11 -19.27
N PRO A 22 -2.04 1.86 -20.57
CA PRO A 22 -3.36 1.36 -20.99
C PRO A 22 -3.75 0.01 -20.36
N GLN A 23 -2.80 -0.91 -20.19
CA GLN A 23 -3.05 -2.23 -19.58
C GLN A 23 -3.35 -2.12 -18.09
N ILE A 24 -2.62 -1.25 -17.38
CA ILE A 24 -2.85 -0.95 -15.97
C ILE A 24 -4.22 -0.31 -15.77
N MET A 25 -4.56 0.70 -16.59
CA MET A 25 -5.88 1.34 -16.56
C MET A 25 -7.00 0.35 -16.89
N GLY A 26 -6.82 -0.50 -17.89
CA GLY A 26 -7.77 -1.55 -18.24
C GLY A 26 -7.99 -2.55 -17.10
N ALA A 27 -6.91 -2.97 -16.43
CA ALA A 27 -6.99 -3.83 -15.26
C ALA A 27 -7.76 -3.17 -14.10
N GLY A 28 -7.48 -1.89 -13.83
CA GLY A 28 -8.17 -1.12 -12.79
C GLY A 28 -9.67 -0.98 -13.06
N ILE A 29 -10.05 -0.66 -14.30
CA ILE A 29 -11.46 -0.62 -14.74
C ILE A 29 -12.14 -1.98 -14.58
N ALA A 30 -11.46 -3.07 -14.94
CA ALA A 30 -12.02 -4.41 -14.79
C ALA A 30 -12.26 -4.78 -13.32
N VAL A 31 -11.30 -4.51 -12.42
CA VAL A 31 -11.46 -4.72 -10.98
C VAL A 31 -12.62 -3.88 -10.44
N ALA A 32 -12.68 -2.60 -10.83
CA ALA A 32 -13.74 -1.68 -10.42
C ALA A 32 -15.13 -2.16 -10.85
N ALA A 33 -15.27 -2.58 -12.11
CA ALA A 33 -16.52 -3.12 -12.65
C ALA A 33 -16.97 -4.39 -11.91
N ILE A 34 -16.03 -5.30 -11.62
CA ILE A 34 -16.33 -6.53 -10.89
C ILE A 34 -16.75 -6.22 -9.45
N LEU A 35 -16.05 -5.34 -8.73
CA LEU A 35 -16.42 -4.95 -7.36
C LEU A 35 -17.79 -4.24 -7.32
N LEU A 36 -18.08 -3.39 -8.30
CA LEU A 36 -19.38 -2.73 -8.42
C LEU A 36 -20.47 -3.76 -8.68
N PHE A 37 -20.25 -4.71 -9.60
CA PHE A 37 -21.17 -5.80 -9.88
C PHE A 37 -21.42 -6.70 -8.64
N LEU A 38 -20.36 -7.13 -7.94
CA LEU A 38 -20.45 -7.93 -6.72
C LEU A 38 -21.20 -7.18 -5.60
N GLY A 39 -20.99 -5.87 -5.49
CA GLY A 39 -21.65 -5.02 -4.52
C GLY A 39 -23.14 -4.81 -4.85
N ALA A 40 -23.44 -4.42 -6.08
CA ALA A 40 -24.81 -4.13 -6.54
C ALA A 40 -25.71 -5.38 -6.53
N THR A 41 -25.16 -6.56 -6.84
CA THR A 41 -25.90 -7.84 -6.81
C THR A 41 -26.02 -8.45 -5.40
N GLY A 42 -25.36 -7.88 -4.39
CA GLY A 42 -25.30 -8.43 -3.05
C GLY A 42 -24.46 -9.70 -2.92
N LEU A 43 -23.78 -10.14 -3.99
CA LEU A 43 -22.90 -11.32 -3.97
C LEU A 43 -21.72 -11.12 -3.01
N MET A 44 -21.26 -9.87 -2.85
CA MET A 44 -20.24 -9.53 -1.86
C MET A 44 -20.65 -9.92 -0.43
N THR A 45 -21.94 -9.78 -0.08
CA THR A 45 -22.46 -10.18 1.23
C THR A 45 -22.40 -11.69 1.42
N ARG A 46 -22.55 -12.48 0.35
CA ARG A 46 -22.37 -13.94 0.41
C ARG A 46 -20.91 -14.29 0.63
N LEU A 47 -19.99 -13.66 -0.09
CA LEU A 47 -18.55 -13.85 0.09
C LEU A 47 -18.10 -13.51 1.52
N TYR A 48 -18.61 -12.42 2.09
CA TYR A 48 -18.34 -12.02 3.47
C TYR A 48 -18.68 -13.12 4.50
N ARG A 49 -19.79 -13.85 4.29
CA ARG A 49 -20.20 -14.97 5.15
C ARG A 49 -19.35 -16.22 4.95
N VAL A 50 -18.90 -16.47 3.72
CA VAL A 50 -18.10 -17.65 3.38
C VAL A 50 -16.65 -17.52 3.87
N LEU A 51 -16.09 -16.31 3.84
CA LEU A 51 -14.65 -16.09 4.09
C LEU A 51 -14.37 -15.80 5.57
N PRO A 52 -13.74 -16.71 6.33
CA PRO A 52 -13.52 -16.53 7.76
C PRO A 52 -12.35 -15.57 8.04
N LEU A 53 -12.30 -15.00 9.26
CA LEU A 53 -11.24 -14.07 9.70
C LEU A 53 -9.80 -14.59 9.50
N PRO A 54 -9.49 -15.88 9.73
CA PRO A 54 -8.14 -16.41 9.51
C PRO A 54 -7.66 -16.26 8.06
N VAL A 55 -8.55 -16.39 7.07
CA VAL A 55 -8.20 -16.22 5.65
C VAL A 55 -7.83 -14.76 5.37
N VAL A 56 -8.59 -13.82 5.94
CA VAL A 56 -8.33 -12.38 5.80
C VAL A 56 -6.95 -12.03 6.39
N ARG A 57 -6.67 -12.50 7.61
CA ARG A 57 -5.38 -12.28 8.28
C ARG A 57 -4.22 -12.93 7.51
N GLY A 58 -4.44 -14.12 6.94
CA GLY A 58 -3.45 -14.82 6.11
C GLY A 58 -3.06 -14.03 4.84
N VAL A 59 -4.05 -13.47 4.13
CA VAL A 59 -3.78 -12.64 2.95
C VAL A 59 -3.08 -11.32 3.32
N GLN A 60 -3.44 -10.71 4.45
CA GLN A 60 -2.77 -9.51 4.95
C GLN A 60 -1.31 -9.79 5.34
N LEU A 61 -1.04 -10.91 6.02
CA LEU A 61 0.31 -11.35 6.36
C LEU A 61 1.14 -11.59 5.09
N PHE A 62 0.60 -12.31 4.11
CA PHE A 62 1.26 -12.54 2.83
C PHE A 62 1.62 -11.22 2.13
N GLN A 63 0.68 -10.27 2.10
CA GLN A 63 0.90 -8.97 1.49
C GLN A 63 1.99 -8.16 2.21
N GLY A 64 1.98 -8.16 3.55
CA GLY A 64 3.03 -7.53 4.35
C GLY A 64 4.40 -8.16 4.11
N LEU A 65 4.46 -9.48 4.04
CA LEU A 65 5.69 -10.23 3.77
C LEU A 65 6.23 -9.95 2.36
N SER A 66 5.36 -9.86 1.35
CA SER A 66 5.75 -9.51 -0.01
C SER A 66 6.35 -8.11 -0.10
N PHE A 67 5.79 -7.13 0.62
CA PHE A 67 6.40 -5.80 0.70
C PHE A 67 7.73 -5.81 1.45
N ALA A 68 7.86 -6.61 2.51
CA ALA A 68 9.13 -6.77 3.22
C ALA A 68 10.22 -7.32 2.29
N PHE A 69 9.92 -8.34 1.48
CA PHE A 69 10.87 -8.87 0.52
C PHE A 69 11.27 -7.84 -0.56
N THR A 70 10.32 -7.06 -1.08
CA THR A 70 10.63 -5.98 -2.03
C THR A 70 11.47 -4.88 -1.36
N ALA A 71 11.17 -4.50 -0.12
CA ALA A 71 11.94 -3.53 0.63
C ALA A 71 13.39 -3.99 0.88
N VAL A 72 13.60 -5.27 1.20
CA VAL A 72 14.94 -5.85 1.35
C VAL A 72 15.72 -5.75 0.03
N LYS A 73 15.08 -6.02 -1.11
CA LYS A 73 15.72 -5.84 -2.42
C LYS A 73 16.10 -4.38 -2.65
N TYR A 74 15.25 -3.44 -2.27
CA TYR A 74 15.50 -2.00 -2.44
C TYR A 74 16.61 -1.47 -1.52
N ILE A 75 16.76 -2.06 -0.33
CA ILE A 75 17.84 -1.73 0.61
C ILE A 75 19.18 -2.29 0.10
N ARG A 76 19.19 -3.49 -0.50
CA ARG A 76 20.41 -4.19 -0.93
C ARG A 76 20.93 -3.74 -2.29
N TYR A 77 20.03 -3.50 -3.24
CA TYR A 77 20.37 -3.27 -4.64
C TYR A 77 19.99 -1.86 -5.08
N ASP A 78 20.77 -1.28 -6.00
CA ASP A 78 20.39 -0.03 -6.64
C ASP A 78 19.24 -0.29 -7.62
N GLN A 79 18.25 0.60 -7.66
CA GLN A 79 17.03 0.41 -8.45
C GLN A 79 16.87 1.56 -9.42
N ASP A 80 17.12 1.28 -10.70
CA ASP A 80 16.89 2.21 -11.78
C ASP A 80 15.40 2.20 -12.16
N PHE A 81 14.59 3.05 -11.52
CA PHE A 81 13.17 3.20 -11.85
C PHE A 81 12.92 3.66 -13.30
N SER A 82 13.94 4.19 -13.98
CA SER A 82 13.90 4.68 -15.36
C SER A 82 14.07 3.60 -16.43
N ARG A 83 14.68 2.46 -16.08
CA ARG A 83 14.74 1.26 -16.93
C ARG A 83 13.93 0.19 -16.23
N SER A 84 12.64 0.09 -16.56
CA SER A 84 11.69 -0.85 -15.93
C SER A 84 12.02 -2.34 -16.11
N SER A 85 13.26 -2.71 -16.47
CA SER A 85 13.71 -4.09 -16.56
C SER A 85 14.16 -4.59 -15.18
N SER A 86 13.50 -5.65 -14.72
CA SER A 86 13.85 -6.54 -13.60
C SER A 86 15.26 -7.18 -13.71
N ALA A 87 16.09 -6.68 -14.62
CA ALA A 87 17.45 -7.12 -14.92
C ALA A 87 18.53 -6.21 -14.30
N SER A 88 18.18 -5.11 -13.62
CA SER A 88 19.16 -4.28 -12.86
C SER A 88 19.59 -4.89 -11.51
N THR A 89 19.24 -6.16 -11.25
CA THR A 89 19.43 -6.88 -9.98
C THR A 89 20.89 -7.31 -9.73
N SER A 90 21.91 -6.54 -10.12
CA SER A 90 23.31 -6.98 -9.96
C SER A 90 24.30 -5.94 -9.45
N VAL A 91 23.90 -4.68 -9.24
CA VAL A 91 24.79 -3.68 -8.64
C VAL A 91 24.46 -3.54 -7.15
N GLU A 92 25.35 -4.03 -6.29
CA GLU A 92 25.25 -3.87 -4.85
C GLU A 92 25.33 -2.40 -4.47
N ARG A 93 24.47 -1.95 -3.55
CA ARG A 93 24.54 -0.56 -3.07
C ARG A 93 25.83 -0.32 -2.30
N PRO A 94 26.48 0.84 -2.48
CA PRO A 94 27.65 1.19 -1.70
C PRO A 94 27.31 1.25 -0.21
N LEU A 95 28.26 0.80 0.62
CA LEU A 95 28.13 0.78 2.09
C LEU A 95 27.99 2.19 2.66
N LEU A 96 28.77 3.15 2.16
CA LEU A 96 28.83 4.54 2.58
C LEU A 96 28.36 5.46 1.46
N GLY A 97 27.49 6.41 1.78
CA GLY A 97 26.95 7.38 0.84
C GLY A 97 25.63 7.97 1.32
N LEU A 98 25.19 9.07 0.71
CA LEU A 98 23.91 9.73 1.04
C LEU A 98 22.69 8.84 0.75
N ASP A 99 22.81 7.84 -0.14
CA ASP A 99 21.81 6.77 -0.33
C ASP A 99 22.40 5.36 -0.08
N GLY A 100 23.44 5.30 0.76
CA GLY A 100 24.16 4.06 1.05
C GLY A 100 23.39 3.11 1.96
N LEU A 101 23.84 1.86 1.99
CA LEU A 101 23.22 0.79 2.80
C LEU A 101 23.16 1.13 4.29
N LEU A 102 24.18 1.80 4.83
CA LEU A 102 24.24 2.17 6.24
C LEU A 102 23.11 3.12 6.65
N LEU A 103 22.80 4.11 5.80
CA LEU A 103 21.72 5.05 6.05
C LEU A 103 20.36 4.35 6.03
N ALA A 104 20.14 3.45 5.06
CA ALA A 104 18.91 2.67 4.97
C ALA A 104 18.70 1.79 6.21
N LEU A 105 19.76 1.13 6.71
CA LEU A 105 19.72 0.33 7.93
C LEU A 105 19.51 1.20 9.18
N ALA A 106 20.14 2.37 9.25
CA ALA A 106 19.94 3.32 10.36
C ALA A 106 18.51 3.86 10.40
N ALA A 107 17.93 4.17 9.23
CA ALA A 107 16.54 4.60 9.11
C ALA A 107 15.56 3.48 9.48
N LEU A 108 15.83 2.23 9.06
CA LEU A 108 15.05 1.07 9.47
C LEU A 108 15.12 0.85 10.99
N LEU A 109 16.32 0.93 11.57
CA LEU A 109 16.52 0.82 13.01
C LEU A 109 15.79 1.93 13.76
N PHE A 110 15.85 3.17 13.26
CA PHE A 110 15.10 4.29 13.82
C PHE A 110 13.58 4.04 13.79
N ILE A 111 13.04 3.56 12.67
CA ILE A 111 11.63 3.18 12.59
C ILE A 111 11.32 2.07 13.60
N LEU A 112 12.13 1.02 13.70
CA LEU A 112 11.88 -0.06 14.65
C LEU A 112 11.93 0.40 16.11
N LEU A 113 12.83 1.33 16.45
CA LEU A 113 12.95 1.87 17.81
C LEU A 113 11.87 2.91 18.14
N ALA A 114 11.51 3.76 17.17
CA ALA A 114 10.52 4.83 17.36
C ALA A 114 9.07 4.33 17.22
N THR A 115 8.87 3.24 16.47
CA THR A 115 7.59 2.56 16.28
C THR A 115 7.52 1.26 17.07
N GLY A 116 8.50 1.04 17.97
CA GLY A 116 8.63 -0.17 18.78
C GLY A 116 7.27 -0.55 19.36
N ALA A 117 6.91 -1.82 19.10
CA ALA A 117 5.61 -2.41 19.42
C ALA A 117 5.15 -1.90 20.79
N GLY A 118 3.99 -1.24 20.81
CA GLY A 118 3.35 -0.93 22.06
C GLY A 118 3.20 -2.25 22.82
N ASP A 119 3.93 -2.38 23.93
CA ASP A 119 3.36 -3.09 25.06
C ASP A 119 2.06 -2.35 25.34
N ASP A 120 0.96 -2.89 24.84
CA ASP A 120 -0.33 -2.66 25.45
C ASP A 120 -0.17 -3.18 26.89
N ASP A 121 0.14 -2.25 27.79
CA ASP A 121 0.22 -2.45 29.23
C ASP A 121 -1.20 -2.70 29.74
N ASP A 122 -1.81 -3.81 29.31
CA ASP A 122 -2.96 -4.44 29.95
C ASP A 122 -2.43 -5.14 31.20
N SER A 123 -2.17 -4.35 32.22
CA SER A 123 -1.95 -4.81 33.59
C SER A 123 -2.54 -3.78 34.56
N ALA A 124 -3.85 -3.58 34.45
CA ALA A 124 -4.60 -3.05 35.58
C ALA A 124 -4.60 -4.11 36.71
N ILE A 125 -4.21 -3.65 37.90
CA ILE A 125 -4.48 -4.22 39.25
C ILE A 125 -3.36 -5.09 39.84
N ASN A 126 -2.37 -4.46 40.50
CA ASN A 126 -2.16 -4.53 41.97
C ASN A 126 -0.85 -3.86 42.45
N GLY A 127 -0.98 -2.97 43.44
CA GLY A 127 -0.06 -2.88 44.59
C GLY A 127 1.31 -2.19 44.41
N ALA A 128 1.36 -0.95 44.92
CA ALA A 128 2.46 -0.34 45.70
C ALA A 128 3.89 -0.21 45.13
N ASP A 129 4.42 1.01 45.34
CA ASP A 129 5.82 1.43 45.44
C ASP A 129 6.66 1.69 44.17
N GLY A 130 7.17 2.92 44.11
CA GLY A 130 8.61 3.12 43.92
C GLY A 130 9.10 3.56 42.53
N ARG A 131 8.89 4.84 42.19
CA ARG A 131 9.89 5.73 41.56
C ARG A 131 10.85 5.10 40.52
N ALA A 132 10.42 4.98 39.25
CA ALA A 132 11.33 5.03 38.09
C ALA A 132 10.66 5.14 36.70
N ALA A 133 9.33 5.22 36.57
CA ALA A 133 8.68 5.19 35.26
C ALA A 133 8.10 6.56 34.86
N THR A 134 8.96 7.57 34.67
CA THR A 134 8.53 8.86 34.08
C THR A 134 9.57 9.39 33.11
N ARG A 135 9.88 8.62 32.07
CA ARG A 135 10.68 9.05 30.91
C ARG A 135 10.50 7.99 29.81
N ARG A 136 9.61 8.11 28.82
CA ARG A 136 9.42 9.17 27.84
C ARG A 136 8.00 9.10 27.27
N ARG A 137 7.09 9.92 27.78
CA ARG A 137 5.96 10.42 26.98
C ARG A 137 6.28 11.85 26.62
N SER A 138 7.04 12.04 25.53
CA SER A 138 7.09 13.33 24.80
C SER A 138 8.02 13.19 23.60
N CYS A 139 7.48 12.76 22.47
CA CYS A 139 7.95 13.24 21.17
C CYS A 139 6.81 13.05 20.15
N GLY A 140 6.20 14.17 19.77
CA GLY A 140 5.53 14.43 18.48
C GLY A 140 4.43 13.48 17.99
N ARG A 141 3.26 14.04 17.70
CA ARG A 141 2.15 13.47 16.91
C ARG A 141 2.51 13.01 15.48
N VAL A 142 3.79 12.92 15.13
CA VAL A 142 4.26 12.67 13.76
C VAL A 142 4.75 11.22 13.67
N PRO A 143 4.12 10.35 12.87
CA PRO A 143 4.58 8.99 12.62
C PRO A 143 6.06 8.95 12.21
N ALA A 144 6.86 8.08 12.83
CA ALA A 144 8.30 7.95 12.54
C ALA A 144 8.59 7.73 11.04
N ALA A 145 7.70 7.01 10.34
CA ALA A 145 7.76 6.82 8.91
C ALA A 145 7.70 8.15 8.11
N LEU A 146 6.92 9.14 8.55
CA LEU A 146 6.87 10.46 7.91
C LEU A 146 8.17 11.23 8.10
N ILE A 147 8.81 11.09 9.26
CA ILE A 147 10.11 11.73 9.55
C ILE A 147 11.17 11.16 8.61
N VAL A 148 11.24 9.83 8.50
CA VAL A 148 12.19 9.16 7.59
C VAL A 148 11.89 9.51 6.12
N PHE A 149 10.62 9.57 5.74
CA PHE A 149 10.23 9.98 4.38
C PHE A 149 10.68 11.42 4.08
N ALA A 150 10.44 12.36 4.99
CA ALA A 150 10.85 13.75 4.82
C ALA A 150 12.39 13.88 4.75
N LEU A 151 13.12 13.15 5.59
CA LEU A 151 14.58 13.08 5.53
C LEU A 151 15.07 12.55 4.18
N GLY A 152 14.49 11.46 3.68
CA GLY A 152 14.83 10.90 2.38
C GLY A 152 14.56 11.88 1.23
N LEU A 153 13.45 12.62 1.31
CA LEU A 153 13.12 13.65 0.33
C LEU A 153 14.15 14.79 0.34
N VAL A 154 14.55 15.28 1.51
CA VAL A 154 15.61 16.30 1.62
C VAL A 154 16.93 15.79 1.05
N LEU A 155 17.35 14.56 1.40
CA LEU A 155 18.59 13.97 0.89
C LEU A 155 18.57 13.80 -0.64
N CYS A 156 17.41 13.48 -1.21
CA CYS A 156 17.23 13.39 -2.66
C CYS A 156 17.54 14.73 -3.35
N PHE A 157 16.97 15.85 -2.86
CA PHE A 157 17.24 17.18 -3.40
C PHE A 157 18.67 17.67 -3.17
N VAL A 158 19.31 17.26 -2.06
CA VAL A 158 20.72 17.58 -1.79
C VAL A 158 21.65 16.80 -2.72
N ARG A 159 21.34 15.53 -3.00
CA ARG A 159 22.14 14.68 -3.88
C ARG A 159 22.04 15.10 -5.34
N ASP A 160 20.84 15.46 -5.81
CA ASP A 160 20.63 15.94 -7.17
C ASP A 160 19.84 17.27 -7.19
N PRO A 161 20.55 18.42 -7.10
CA PRO A 161 19.93 19.73 -7.19
C PRO A 161 19.26 20.03 -8.53
N SER A 162 19.49 19.22 -9.58
CA SER A 162 18.84 19.40 -10.87
C SER A 162 17.34 19.09 -10.83
N ILE A 163 16.89 18.33 -9.82
CA ILE A 163 15.46 18.04 -9.57
C ILE A 163 14.65 19.32 -9.41
N PHE A 164 15.22 20.38 -8.81
CA PHE A 164 14.54 21.68 -8.68
C PHE A 164 14.16 22.29 -10.03
N ARG A 165 14.93 22.00 -11.09
CA ARG A 165 14.67 22.49 -12.45
C ARG A 165 13.69 21.62 -13.22
N GLY A 166 13.51 20.36 -12.82
CA GLY A 166 12.56 19.41 -13.41
C GLY A 166 11.15 19.47 -12.80
N LEU A 167 10.96 20.23 -11.72
CA LEU A 167 9.66 20.40 -11.07
C LEU A 167 8.73 21.27 -11.93
N CYS A 168 7.95 20.62 -12.79
CA CYS A 168 6.83 21.26 -13.45
C CYS A 168 5.62 21.27 -12.52
N PHE A 169 5.25 22.46 -12.04
CA PHE A 169 4.03 22.63 -11.26
C PHE A 169 2.83 22.70 -12.19
N GLY A 170 1.93 21.72 -12.11
CA GLY A 170 0.72 21.70 -12.90
C GLY A 170 0.02 20.34 -12.82
N PRO A 171 -1.29 20.26 -13.08
CA PRO A 171 -1.94 18.98 -13.29
C PRO A 171 -1.26 18.28 -14.48
N ALA A 172 -0.90 17.01 -14.32
CA ALA A 172 -0.39 16.21 -15.43
C ALA A 172 -1.39 16.30 -16.60
N PRO A 173 -0.93 16.48 -17.85
CA PRO A 173 -1.84 16.61 -18.98
C PRO A 173 -2.72 15.36 -19.04
N LEU A 174 -4.03 15.57 -18.95
CA LEU A 174 -5.02 14.49 -19.08
C LEU A 174 -5.01 13.98 -20.52
N GLY A 175 -4.17 12.99 -20.77
CA GLY A 175 -4.16 12.26 -22.02
C GLY A 175 -5.31 11.26 -22.02
N LEU A 176 -6.20 11.38 -23.00
CA LEU A 176 -7.24 10.38 -23.25
C LEU A 176 -6.56 9.09 -23.73
N VAL A 177 -6.30 8.16 -22.82
CA VAL A 177 -5.63 6.90 -23.13
C VAL A 177 -6.60 5.99 -23.86
N LYS A 178 -6.28 5.63 -25.11
CA LYS A 178 -7.05 4.65 -25.88
C LYS A 178 -6.68 3.25 -25.39
N ILE A 179 -7.58 2.63 -24.64
CA ILE A 179 -7.43 1.23 -24.19
C ILE A 179 -7.88 0.32 -25.33
N THR A 180 -6.96 -0.44 -25.91
CA THR A 180 -7.30 -1.46 -26.91
C THR A 180 -7.89 -2.70 -26.22
N TRP A 181 -8.60 -3.53 -26.98
CA TRP A 181 -9.12 -4.79 -26.45
C TRP A 181 -8.02 -5.77 -26.03
N GLU A 182 -6.87 -5.72 -26.72
CA GLU A 182 -5.70 -6.53 -26.36
C GLU A 182 -5.07 -6.06 -25.05
N ASP A 183 -4.90 -4.75 -24.87
CA ASP A 183 -4.43 -4.17 -23.61
C ASP A 183 -5.35 -4.51 -22.45
N PHE A 184 -6.66 -4.46 -22.68
CA PHE A 184 -7.65 -4.83 -21.68
C PHE A 184 -7.53 -6.31 -21.28
N LYS A 185 -7.36 -7.23 -22.24
CA LYS A 185 -7.18 -8.67 -21.96
C LYS A 185 -5.91 -8.94 -21.16
N ILE A 186 -4.80 -8.33 -21.55
CA ILE A 186 -3.51 -8.49 -20.86
C ILE A 186 -3.63 -7.96 -19.44
N GLY A 187 -4.14 -6.74 -19.27
CA GLY A 187 -4.38 -6.13 -17.96
C GLY A 187 -5.32 -6.96 -17.10
N PHE A 188 -6.40 -7.51 -17.69
CA PHE A 188 -7.35 -8.35 -16.99
C PHE A 188 -6.68 -9.59 -16.38
N TRP A 189 -5.99 -10.39 -17.20
CA TRP A 189 -5.43 -11.66 -16.76
C TRP A 189 -4.19 -11.48 -15.88
N GLN A 190 -3.33 -10.52 -16.21
CA GLN A 190 -2.05 -10.36 -15.52
C GLN A 190 -2.15 -9.49 -14.25
N ALA A 191 -3.10 -8.54 -14.20
CA ALA A 191 -3.23 -7.62 -13.08
C ALA A 191 -4.61 -7.68 -12.38
N ALA A 192 -5.73 -7.72 -13.11
CA ALA A 192 -7.05 -7.68 -12.47
C ALA A 192 -7.34 -8.96 -11.66
N VAL A 193 -7.14 -10.14 -12.25
CA VAL A 193 -7.39 -11.43 -11.59
C VAL A 193 -6.65 -11.58 -10.25
N PRO A 194 -5.33 -11.34 -10.14
CA PRO A 194 -4.64 -11.42 -8.85
C PRO A 194 -5.03 -10.28 -7.88
N GLN A 195 -5.46 -9.12 -8.39
CA GLN A 195 -5.90 -7.98 -7.58
C GLN A 195 -7.31 -8.18 -6.99
N LEU A 196 -8.18 -8.98 -7.62
CA LEU A 196 -9.55 -9.20 -7.16
C LEU A 196 -9.62 -9.78 -5.75
N PRO A 197 -8.95 -10.91 -5.41
CA PRO A 197 -8.93 -11.42 -4.05
C PRO A 197 -8.43 -10.38 -3.05
N LEU A 198 -7.36 -9.67 -3.40
CA LEU A 198 -6.78 -8.66 -2.52
C LEU A 198 -7.72 -7.49 -2.27
N SER A 199 -8.42 -6.99 -3.30
CA SER A 199 -9.35 -5.87 -3.18
C SER A 199 -10.61 -6.28 -2.43
N VAL A 200 -11.14 -7.47 -2.68
CA VAL A 200 -12.28 -8.01 -1.94
C VAL A 200 -11.92 -8.21 -0.46
N LEU A 201 -10.81 -8.89 -0.18
CA LEU A 201 -10.43 -9.24 1.19
C LEU A 201 -9.94 -8.04 1.99
N ASN A 202 -9.06 -7.21 1.42
CA ASN A 202 -8.44 -6.09 2.13
C ASN A 202 -9.30 -4.83 2.08
N SER A 203 -9.92 -4.55 0.92
CA SER A 203 -10.82 -3.41 0.65
C SER A 203 -12.14 -3.42 1.41
N VAL A 204 -12.76 -4.59 1.42
CA VAL A 204 -14.18 -4.71 1.74
C VAL A 204 -14.34 -5.58 2.97
N ILE A 205 -13.94 -6.84 2.90
CA ILE A 205 -14.23 -7.82 3.96
C ILE A 205 -13.45 -7.49 5.25
N ALA A 206 -12.14 -7.21 5.16
CA ALA A 206 -11.32 -6.85 6.32
C ALA A 206 -11.83 -5.60 7.01
N VAL A 207 -12.16 -4.56 6.25
CA VAL A 207 -12.67 -3.30 6.78
C VAL A 207 -14.01 -3.52 7.49
N CYS A 208 -14.93 -4.28 6.88
CA CYS A 208 -16.21 -4.57 7.51
C CYS A 208 -16.03 -5.38 8.81
N LYS A 209 -15.21 -6.44 8.79
CA LYS A 209 -14.99 -7.26 9.99
C LYS A 209 -14.26 -6.51 11.09
N LEU A 210 -13.20 -5.77 10.75
CA LEU A 210 -12.44 -4.97 11.72
C LEU A 210 -13.29 -3.85 12.30
N SER A 211 -14.17 -3.24 11.50
CA SER A 211 -15.10 -2.22 12.01
C SER A 211 -16.08 -2.82 13.01
N SER A 212 -16.61 -4.02 12.77
CA SER A 212 -17.48 -4.72 13.73
C SER A 212 -16.73 -5.11 15.00
N ASP A 213 -15.47 -5.54 14.88
CA ASP A 213 -14.62 -5.93 16.02
C ASP A 213 -14.22 -4.71 16.89
N LEU A 214 -13.86 -3.58 16.26
CA LEU A 214 -13.42 -2.37 16.95
C LEU A 214 -14.57 -1.51 17.49
N PHE A 215 -15.73 -1.55 16.83
CA PHE A 215 -16.89 -0.72 17.18
C PHE A 215 -18.17 -1.56 17.29
N PRO A 216 -18.26 -2.47 18.28
CA PRO A 216 -19.39 -3.39 18.42
C PRO A 216 -20.72 -2.68 18.72
N GLU A 217 -20.69 -1.45 19.23
CA GLU A 217 -21.89 -0.65 19.53
C GLU A 217 -22.48 0.06 18.29
N GLN A 218 -21.78 0.05 17.16
CA GLN A 218 -22.20 0.73 15.93
C GLN A 218 -22.84 -0.27 14.95
N ALA A 219 -23.73 0.22 14.08
CA ALA A 219 -24.37 -0.61 13.07
C ALA A 219 -23.33 -1.23 12.12
N GLU A 220 -23.41 -2.55 11.90
CA GLU A 220 -22.47 -3.28 11.04
C GLU A 220 -22.40 -2.68 9.64
N LEU A 221 -21.18 -2.45 9.14
CA LEU A 221 -20.97 -1.97 7.78
C LEU A 221 -21.40 -3.03 6.77
N SER A 222 -22.26 -2.63 5.83
CA SER A 222 -22.69 -3.51 4.75
C SER A 222 -21.55 -3.75 3.75
N PRO A 223 -21.07 -4.99 3.56
CA PRO A 223 -20.01 -5.31 2.60
C PRO A 223 -20.38 -4.92 1.17
N ALA A 224 -21.67 -5.03 0.81
CA ALA A 224 -22.19 -4.61 -0.48
C ALA A 224 -22.00 -3.10 -0.73
N ARG A 225 -22.35 -2.26 0.26
CA ARG A 225 -22.19 -0.80 0.14
C ARG A 225 -20.73 -0.38 0.08
N VAL A 226 -19.88 -1.01 0.90
CA VAL A 226 -18.42 -0.77 0.87
C VAL A 226 -17.85 -1.18 -0.50
N SER A 227 -18.27 -2.32 -1.06
CA SER A 227 -17.85 -2.78 -2.39
C SER A 227 -18.26 -1.83 -3.52
N VAL A 228 -19.51 -1.34 -3.51
CA VAL A 228 -19.99 -0.36 -4.50
C VAL A 228 -19.18 0.93 -4.40
N SER A 229 -18.92 1.41 -3.18
CA SER A 229 -18.13 2.62 -2.96
C SER A 229 -16.71 2.49 -3.50
N VAL A 230 -16.03 1.37 -3.21
CA VAL A 230 -14.68 1.09 -3.70
C VAL A 230 -14.67 0.94 -5.22
N GLY A 231 -15.65 0.22 -5.78
CA GLY A 231 -15.80 0.03 -7.23
C GLY A 231 -16.01 1.34 -7.98
N LEU A 232 -16.91 2.21 -7.51
CA LEU A 232 -17.17 3.51 -8.13
C LEU A 232 -15.92 4.41 -8.10
N MET A 233 -15.26 4.46 -6.95
CA MET A 233 -14.07 5.29 -6.77
C MET A 233 -12.91 4.81 -7.64
N ASN A 234 -12.69 3.50 -7.77
CA ASN A 234 -11.68 2.96 -8.66
C ASN A 234 -12.05 3.20 -10.14
N LEU A 235 -13.33 3.08 -10.51
CA LEU A 235 -13.79 3.32 -11.88
C LEU A 235 -13.52 4.76 -12.33
N VAL A 236 -13.78 5.73 -11.44
CA VAL A 236 -13.47 7.14 -11.68
C VAL A 236 -11.96 7.36 -11.66
N GLY A 237 -11.27 6.86 -10.63
CA GLY A 237 -9.83 7.07 -10.44
C GLY A 237 -8.98 6.58 -11.61
N CYS A 238 -9.30 5.41 -12.18
CA CYS A 238 -8.53 4.86 -13.30
C CYS A 238 -8.51 5.79 -14.52
N TRP A 239 -9.56 6.58 -14.77
CA TRP A 239 -9.60 7.56 -15.86
C TRP A 239 -8.63 8.74 -15.68
N PHE A 240 -8.23 9.00 -14.44
CA PHE A 240 -7.28 10.05 -14.08
C PHE A 240 -5.88 9.50 -13.75
N GLY A 241 -5.63 8.22 -14.03
CA GLY A 241 -4.34 7.56 -13.75
C GLY A 241 -4.07 7.30 -12.27
N ALA A 242 -5.12 7.20 -11.45
CA ALA A 242 -5.05 6.86 -10.03
C ALA A 242 -5.08 5.34 -9.76
#